data_AF-A0A529KH06-F1
#
_entry.id   AF-A0A529KH06-F1
#
_cell.length_a   1.000
_cell.length_b   1.000
_cell.length_c   1.000
_cell.angle_alpha   90.00
_cell.angle_beta   90.00
_cell.angle_gamma   90.00
#
_symmetry.space_group_name_H-M   'P 1'
#
loop_
_entity.id
_entity.type
_entity.pdbx_description
1 polymer ?
#
loop_
_entity_poly.entity_id
_entity_poly.type
_entity_poly.pdbx_seq_one_letter_code
_entity_poly.pdbx_strand_id
1 'polypeptide(L)'
;MSDKPSPLSRRQAPGFIAVSAGGCVFLPGIALAQQASPYAGLALFDSGAGVCAITPEATEGPFYFDPKLQRADITEGKAGIALNVRLQVVDAACRPLAGARVDIWHCDAQGHY
;
A
#
# COMPACT_ATOMS: atom_id res chain seq x y z
N MET A 1 -51.50 -16.42 -4.68
CA MET A 1 -50.93 -15.99 -3.39
C MET A 1 -49.70 -16.85 -3.15
N SER A 2 -48.55 -16.32 -3.57
CA SER A 2 -47.28 -17.05 -3.62
C SER A 2 -46.41 -16.43 -2.54
N ASP A 3 -46.21 -17.14 -1.43
CA ASP A 3 -45.39 -16.66 -0.33
C ASP A 3 -43.90 -16.68 -0.69
N LYS A 4 -43.25 -15.58 -0.32
CA LYS A 4 -41.87 -15.20 -0.62
C LYS A 4 -40.90 -15.84 0.40
N PRO A 5 -39.69 -16.25 0.01
CA PRO A 5 -38.76 -16.92 0.92
C PRO A 5 -38.15 -15.95 1.94
N SER A 6 -38.11 -16.37 3.20
CA SER A 6 -37.31 -15.72 4.26
C SER A 6 -35.85 -16.22 4.27
N PRO A 7 -34.90 -15.38 4.74
CA PRO A 7 -33.52 -15.40 4.28
C PRO A 7 -32.65 -16.47 4.94
N LEU A 8 -31.73 -17.03 4.14
CA LEU A 8 -30.73 -17.99 4.61
C LEU A 8 -29.84 -17.36 5.69
N SER A 9 -29.90 -17.95 6.88
CA SER A 9 -29.10 -17.57 8.04
C SER A 9 -27.62 -17.85 7.80
N ARG A 10 -26.85 -16.76 7.87
CA ARG A 10 -25.40 -16.68 7.80
C ARG A 10 -24.82 -17.13 9.15
N ARG A 11 -24.65 -18.43 9.41
CA ARG A 11 -23.78 -18.95 10.50
C ARG A 11 -23.54 -20.47 10.39
N GLN A 12 -22.26 -20.81 10.17
CA GLN A 12 -21.48 -21.83 10.87
C GLN A 12 -21.83 -23.32 10.67
N ALA A 13 -21.06 -23.98 9.80
CA ALA A 13 -20.62 -25.36 10.00
C ALA A 13 -19.36 -25.69 9.19
N PRO A 14 -18.13 -25.56 9.72
CA PRO A 14 -17.03 -26.44 9.33
C PRO A 14 -17.13 -27.71 10.17
N GLY A 15 -16.93 -28.93 9.72
CA GLY A 15 -16.61 -29.53 8.44
C GLY A 15 -16.59 -31.02 8.75
N PHE A 16 -17.16 -31.85 7.89
CA PHE A 16 -17.24 -33.29 8.14
C PHE A 16 -15.82 -33.88 8.18
N ILE A 17 -15.43 -34.46 9.32
CA ILE A 17 -14.30 -35.39 9.36
C ILE A 17 -14.78 -36.68 8.67
N ALA A 18 -14.44 -36.84 7.40
CA ALA A 18 -14.60 -38.09 6.69
C ALA A 18 -13.31 -38.90 6.87
N VAL A 19 -13.35 -39.94 7.71
CA VAL A 19 -12.30 -40.97 7.74
C VAL A 19 -12.64 -41.98 6.65
N SER A 20 -11.97 -41.91 5.51
CA SER A 20 -11.97 -42.99 4.53
C SER A 20 -10.76 -43.90 4.79
N ALA A 21 -11.01 -45.22 4.78
CA ALA A 21 -10.00 -46.26 5.05
C ALA A 21 -8.98 -46.45 3.90
N GLY A 22 -8.63 -45.38 3.18
CA GLY A 22 -7.70 -45.40 2.05
C GLY A 22 -6.62 -44.34 2.21
N GLY A 23 -5.54 -44.71 2.90
CA GLY A 23 -4.15 -44.23 2.80
C GLY A 23 -3.78 -42.89 2.13
N CYS A 24 -4.54 -41.81 2.29
CA CYS A 24 -4.14 -40.48 1.85
C CYS A 24 -4.19 -39.51 3.03
N VAL A 25 -3.02 -39.19 3.58
CA VAL A 25 -2.85 -38.10 4.53
C VAL A 25 -3.09 -36.80 3.76
N PHE A 26 -4.27 -36.19 3.93
CA PHE A 26 -4.47 -34.79 3.57
C PHE A 26 -3.65 -33.94 4.54
N LEU A 27 -2.45 -33.55 4.12
CA LEU A 27 -1.71 -32.49 4.80
C LEU A 27 -2.57 -31.22 4.72
N PRO A 28 -2.99 -30.62 5.85
CA PRO A 28 -3.60 -29.31 5.79
C PRO A 28 -2.55 -28.38 5.19
N GLY A 29 -2.86 -27.81 4.02
CA GLY A 29 -2.00 -26.84 3.38
C GLY A 29 -1.82 -25.65 4.31
N ILE A 30 -0.74 -25.66 5.10
CA ILE A 30 -0.23 -24.48 5.76
C ILE A 30 0.24 -23.55 4.65
N ALA A 31 -0.67 -22.69 4.21
CA ALA A 31 -0.33 -21.52 3.42
C ALA A 31 0.61 -20.68 4.29
N LEU A 32 1.91 -20.79 4.04
CA LEU A 32 2.89 -19.84 4.54
C LEU A 32 2.54 -18.51 3.86
N ALA A 33 1.79 -17.66 4.56
CA ALA A 33 1.70 -16.27 4.20
C ALA A 33 3.12 -15.70 4.30
N GLN A 34 3.80 -15.58 3.17
CA GLN A 34 5.13 -14.99 3.09
C GLN A 34 4.97 -13.53 3.52
N GLN A 35 5.36 -13.24 4.77
CA GLN A 35 5.37 -11.88 5.28
C GLN A 35 6.43 -11.13 4.49
N ALA A 36 5.99 -10.40 3.46
CA ALA A 36 6.85 -9.47 2.75
C ALA A 36 7.42 -8.49 3.79
N SER A 37 8.74 -8.39 3.86
CA SER A 37 9.38 -7.42 4.74
C SER A 37 8.82 -6.03 4.43
N PRO A 38 8.42 -5.24 5.44
CA PRO A 38 7.98 -3.86 5.23
C PRO A 38 9.08 -2.99 4.62
N TYR A 39 10.31 -3.51 4.58
CA TYR A 39 11.50 -2.88 4.04
C TYR A 39 11.96 -3.43 2.69
N ALA A 40 11.18 -4.28 2.02
CA ALA A 40 11.54 -4.81 0.70
C ALA A 40 11.81 -3.70 -0.34
N GLY A 41 11.12 -2.57 -0.23
CA GLY A 41 11.33 -1.39 -1.08
C GLY A 41 12.68 -0.69 -0.87
N LEU A 42 13.39 -0.95 0.23
CA LEU A 42 14.72 -0.38 0.47
C LEU A 42 15.74 -0.76 -0.58
N ALA A 43 15.59 -1.94 -1.20
CA ALA A 43 16.48 -2.39 -2.26
C ALA A 43 16.45 -1.49 -3.52
N LEU A 44 15.45 -0.61 -3.65
CA LEU A 44 15.34 0.36 -4.74
C LEU A 44 16.08 1.67 -4.46
N PHE A 45 16.59 1.87 -3.24
CA PHE A 45 17.30 3.07 -2.82
C PHE A 45 18.80 2.79 -2.75
N ASP A 46 19.61 3.77 -3.16
CA ASP A 46 21.06 3.66 -3.05
C ASP A 46 21.48 3.64 -1.58
N SER A 47 22.32 2.67 -1.21
CA SER A 47 22.80 2.47 0.15
C SER A 47 23.69 3.62 0.65
N GLY A 48 24.14 4.47 -0.26
CA GLY A 48 24.99 5.64 0.01
C GLY A 48 24.28 7.00 0.02
N ALA A 49 22.95 7.07 -0.15
CA ALA A 49 22.21 8.32 -0.39
C ALA A 49 22.17 9.34 0.78
N GLY A 50 22.98 9.18 1.84
CA GLY A 50 23.01 10.15 2.94
C GLY A 50 21.67 10.23 3.69
N VAL A 51 21.02 9.09 3.91
CA VAL A 51 19.65 8.95 4.46
C VAL A 51 19.47 9.53 5.87
N CYS A 52 20.57 9.91 6.53
CA CYS A 52 20.60 10.21 7.97
C CYS A 52 20.94 11.67 8.29
N ALA A 53 20.66 12.58 7.35
CA ALA A 53 20.68 14.02 7.59
C ALA A 53 19.25 14.55 7.69
N ILE A 54 19.03 15.52 8.58
CA ILE A 54 17.73 16.21 8.67
C ILE A 54 17.49 16.95 7.35
N THR A 55 16.41 16.61 6.66
CA THR A 55 15.96 17.36 5.49
C THR A 55 15.48 18.74 5.95
N PRO A 56 16.00 19.84 5.39
CA PRO A 56 15.55 21.17 5.74
C PRO A 56 14.07 21.34 5.36
N GLU A 57 13.34 22.07 6.19
CA GLU A 57 11.97 22.47 5.88
C GLU A 57 11.96 23.56 4.78
N ALA A 58 10.95 23.52 3.93
CA ALA A 58 10.64 24.57 2.97
C ALA A 58 9.23 25.08 3.22
N THR A 59 8.97 26.36 2.89
CA THR A 59 7.63 26.94 3.00
C THR A 59 6.67 26.26 2.02
N GLU A 60 5.48 25.87 2.49
CA GLU A 60 4.43 25.20 1.69
C GLU A 60 3.96 26.03 0.48
N GLY A 61 3.89 27.36 0.62
CA GLY A 61 3.39 28.24 -0.42
C GLY A 61 1.86 28.26 -0.54
N PRO A 62 1.29 29.03 -1.48
CA PRO A 62 -0.13 29.36 -1.47
C PRO A 62 -1.04 28.33 -2.16
N PHE A 63 -0.48 27.30 -2.80
CA PHE A 63 -1.24 26.38 -3.66
C PHE A 63 -1.52 25.01 -3.05
N TYR A 64 -0.98 24.73 -1.86
CA TYR A 64 -1.33 23.49 -1.18
C TYR A 64 -2.76 23.55 -0.63
N PHE A 65 -3.48 22.44 -0.81
CA PHE A 65 -4.69 22.13 -0.09
C PHE A 65 -4.73 20.61 0.14
N ASP A 66 -5.52 20.14 1.10
CA ASP A 66 -5.60 18.70 1.39
C ASP A 66 -6.86 18.07 0.77
N PRO A 67 -6.76 17.45 -0.42
CA PRO A 67 -7.89 16.81 -1.10
C PRO A 67 -8.25 15.44 -0.52
N LYS A 68 -7.51 14.93 0.50
CA LYS A 68 -7.68 13.57 1.05
C LYS A 68 -7.53 12.44 0.02
N LEU A 69 -6.75 12.65 -1.04
CA LEU A 69 -6.49 11.66 -2.07
C LEU A 69 -5.34 10.71 -1.67
N GLN A 70 -5.46 9.43 -2.04
CA GLN A 70 -4.40 8.43 -1.92
C GLN A 70 -4.22 7.74 -3.27
N ARG A 71 -3.23 8.21 -4.04
CA ARG A 71 -2.91 7.71 -5.39
C ARG A 71 -1.42 7.83 -5.65
N ALA A 72 -0.88 6.93 -6.47
CA ALA A 72 0.52 6.95 -6.89
C ALA A 72 0.71 7.70 -8.23
N ASP A 73 -0.27 7.62 -9.12
CA ASP A 73 -0.29 8.36 -10.39
C ASP A 73 -1.06 9.67 -10.22
N ILE A 74 -0.36 10.78 -10.44
CA ILE A 74 -0.91 12.15 -10.39
C ILE A 74 -0.77 12.87 -11.75
N THR A 75 -0.54 12.13 -12.84
CA THR A 75 -0.31 12.72 -14.17
C THR A 75 -1.54 13.40 -14.75
N GLU A 76 -2.74 12.90 -14.42
CA GLU A 76 -4.03 13.41 -14.89
C GLU A 76 -4.15 13.56 -16.42
N GLY A 77 -3.33 12.82 -17.17
CA GLY A 77 -3.26 12.92 -18.64
C GLY A 77 -2.68 14.26 -19.14
N LYS A 78 -2.06 15.07 -18.27
CA LYS A 78 -1.40 16.32 -18.64
C LYS A 78 -0.17 16.06 -19.50
N ALA A 79 0.10 16.97 -20.45
CA ALA A 79 1.31 16.90 -21.27
C ALA A 79 2.57 17.15 -20.41
N GLY A 80 3.64 16.40 -20.65
CA GLY A 80 4.90 16.53 -19.92
C GLY A 80 5.87 15.38 -20.19
N ILE A 81 6.99 15.38 -19.46
CA ILE A 81 7.94 14.26 -19.43
C ILE A 81 7.59 13.40 -18.22
N ALA A 82 7.42 12.10 -18.42
CA ALA A 82 7.11 11.17 -17.34
C ALA A 82 8.26 11.13 -16.31
N LEU A 83 7.91 11.33 -15.03
CA LEU A 83 8.85 11.29 -13.91
C LEU A 83 8.36 10.28 -12.87
N ASN A 84 9.21 9.32 -12.54
CA ASN A 84 8.98 8.41 -11.42
C ASN A 84 9.71 8.97 -10.18
N VAL A 85 8.95 9.46 -9.21
CA VAL A 85 9.50 9.92 -7.92
C VAL A 85 9.44 8.79 -6.90
N ARG A 86 10.58 8.47 -6.28
CA ARG A 86 10.66 7.51 -5.17
C ARG A 86 11.18 8.23 -3.95
N LEU A 87 10.45 8.12 -2.84
CA LEU A 87 10.80 8.75 -1.56
C LEU A 87 10.89 7.68 -0.48
N GLN A 88 11.90 7.81 0.38
CA GLN A 88 12.02 7.03 1.60
C GLN A 88 11.97 7.99 2.78
N VAL A 89 10.95 7.83 3.63
CA VAL A 89 10.84 8.58 4.89
C VAL A 89 11.50 7.74 5.98
N VAL A 90 12.38 8.37 6.76
CA VAL A 90 13.04 7.74 7.91
C VAL A 90 12.81 8.56 9.18
N ASP A 91 12.93 7.91 10.34
CA ASP A 91 12.95 8.58 11.64
C ASP A 91 14.34 9.17 11.97
N ALA A 92 14.46 9.81 13.14
CA ALA A 92 15.72 10.38 13.62
C ALA A 92 16.82 9.32 13.91
N ALA A 93 16.45 8.04 14.01
CA ALA A 93 17.39 6.91 14.11
C ALA A 93 17.66 6.29 12.73
N CYS A 94 17.22 6.94 11.65
CA CYS A 94 17.44 6.58 10.27
C CYS A 94 16.83 5.22 9.90
N ARG A 95 15.77 4.85 10.62
CA ARG A 95 14.95 3.67 10.34
C ARG A 95 13.77 4.08 9.48
N PRO A 96 13.36 3.28 8.48
CA PRO A 96 12.25 3.68 7.62
C PRO A 96 10.94 3.74 8.39
N LEU A 97 10.19 4.82 8.16
CA LEU A 97 8.95 5.14 8.85
C LEU A 97 7.77 4.53 8.09
N ALA A 98 7.22 3.44 8.62
CA ALA A 98 6.07 2.77 8.03
C ALA A 98 4.79 3.60 8.19
N GLY A 99 3.95 3.62 7.14
CA GLY A 99 2.64 4.27 7.17
C GLY A 99 2.67 5.80 7.12
N ALA A 100 3.81 6.42 6.84
CA ALA A 100 3.89 7.86 6.61
C ALA A 100 3.01 8.26 5.42
N ARG A 101 2.15 9.28 5.62
CA ARG A 101 1.42 9.91 4.52
C ARG A 101 2.33 10.92 3.84
N VAL A 102 2.42 10.84 2.52
CA VAL A 102 3.19 11.75 1.69
C VAL A 102 2.23 12.41 0.70
N ASP A 103 2.19 13.73 0.71
CA ASP A 103 1.47 14.54 -0.28
C ASP A 103 2.49 15.23 -1.19
N ILE A 104 2.21 15.21 -2.49
CA ILE A 104 3.01 15.86 -3.51
C ILE A 104 2.05 16.68 -4.37
N TRP A 105 2.40 17.94 -4.62
CA TRP A 105 1.72 18.84 -5.55
C TRP A 105 2.76 19.54 -6.40
N HIS A 106 2.40 19.82 -7.65
CA HIS A 106 3.23 20.57 -8.58
C HIS A 106 2.34 21.15 -9.69
N CYS A 107 2.85 22.16 -10.40
CA CYS A 107 2.18 22.67 -11.59
C CYS A 107 2.38 21.76 -12.81
N ASP A 108 1.47 21.84 -13.77
CA ASP A 108 1.67 21.23 -15.08
C ASP A 108 2.80 21.91 -15.88
N ALA A 109 3.10 21.39 -17.08
CA ALA A 109 4.20 21.88 -17.91
C ALA A 109 4.03 23.34 -18.37
N GLN A 110 2.86 23.96 -18.20
CA GLN A 110 2.62 25.38 -18.48
C GLN A 110 2.68 26.26 -17.23
N GLY A 111 2.85 25.67 -16.04
CA GLY A 111 2.91 26.39 -14.77
C GLY A 111 1.56 26.56 -14.08
N HIS A 112 0.50 25.87 -14.51
CA HIS A 112 -0.80 25.90 -13.83
C HIS A 112 -0.82 24.89 -12.68
N TYR A 113 -1.20 25.37 -11.49
CA TYR A 113 -1.40 24.57 -10.27
C TYR A 113 -2.85 24.10 -10.15
#